data_AF-A0A416GAP2-F1
#
_entry.id   AF-A0A416GAP2-F1
#
_cell.length_a   1.000
_cell.length_b   1.000
_cell.length_c   1.000
_cell.angle_alpha   90.00
_cell.angle_beta   90.00
_cell.angle_gamma   90.00
#
_symmetry.space_group_name_H-M   'P 1'
#
loop_
_entity.id
_entity.type
_entity.pdbx_description
1 polymer ?
#
loop_
_entity_poly.entity_id
_entity_poly.type
_entity_poly.pdbx_seq_one_letter_code
_entity_poly.pdbx_strand_id
1 'polypeptide(L)'
;MIKKYMPWMWAILSVAGIAVAGVAYVDEQQEKLEEYNRYQIALTSYSEEEINRFTSDFPDSKYQDMLDLRRTQIRNIHKEWDFLRKFGNVQDYRDFAKRYPQSPLSYECDRMIDSLDWNEAQELRSLDAFVAYLKQHPNGRYVKEATEEKKKIERTVLTEGELAEVNRIMNRLKEAIDHGLSSHYDSLKQNGVVLSDSALMKYLFDNYRSITNITQTTIRKKYINEVTLYEASVGFTYAEHQADSIQPVDISLTTILNSDFRIKNIVLRR
;
A
#
# COMPACT_ATOMS: atom_id res chain seq x y z
N MET A 1 101.09 -16.99 -19.26
CA MET A 1 100.14 -18.12 -19.20
C MET A 1 98.72 -17.57 -19.30
N ILE A 2 98.11 -17.64 -20.47
CA ILE A 2 96.74 -17.16 -20.71
C ILE A 2 95.80 -18.34 -20.43
N LYS A 3 94.86 -18.19 -19.48
CA LYS A 3 93.85 -19.22 -19.18
C LYS A 3 93.04 -19.52 -20.45
N LYS A 4 93.02 -20.79 -20.85
CA LYS A 4 92.25 -21.29 -21.99
C LYS A 4 90.75 -21.21 -21.64
N TYR A 5 90.08 -20.17 -22.13
CA TYR A 5 88.64 -19.99 -21.98
C TYR A 5 87.91 -21.18 -22.61
N MET A 6 86.98 -21.80 -21.87
CA MET A 6 86.25 -22.99 -22.30
C MET A 6 84.88 -22.60 -22.89
N PRO A 7 84.66 -22.76 -24.21
CA PRO A 7 83.48 -22.26 -24.91
C PRO A 7 82.13 -22.80 -24.39
N TRP A 8 82.13 -24.01 -23.80
CA TRP A 8 80.92 -24.66 -23.30
C TRP A 8 80.32 -23.98 -22.07
N MET A 9 81.10 -23.22 -21.28
CA MET A 9 80.56 -22.45 -20.16
C MET A 9 79.69 -21.28 -20.63
N TRP A 10 80.06 -20.65 -21.75
CA TRP A 10 79.23 -19.61 -22.37
C TRP A 10 77.93 -20.18 -22.94
N ALA A 11 77.95 -21.42 -23.46
CA ALA A 11 76.73 -22.08 -23.93
C ALA A 11 75.75 -22.38 -22.78
N ILE A 12 76.24 -22.83 -21.63
CA ILE A 12 75.41 -23.09 -20.44
C ILE A 12 74.83 -21.80 -19.86
N LEU A 13 75.63 -20.73 -19.78
CA LEU A 13 75.15 -19.42 -19.30
C LEU A 13 74.08 -18.82 -20.22
N SER A 14 74.19 -18.99 -21.54
CA SER A 14 73.18 -18.52 -22.50
C SER A 14 71.86 -19.27 -22.38
N VAL A 15 71.88 -20.59 -22.19
CA VAL A 15 70.65 -21.40 -21.99
C VAL A 15 69.96 -21.06 -20.67
N ALA A 16 70.74 -20.88 -19.59
CA ALA A 16 70.21 -20.42 -18.31
C ALA A 16 69.60 -19.00 -18.41
N GLY A 17 70.24 -18.09 -19.14
CA GLY A 17 69.72 -16.75 -19.40
C GLY A 17 68.41 -16.74 -20.19
N ILE A 18 68.27 -17.60 -21.21
CA ILE A 18 67.02 -17.73 -21.99
C ILE A 18 65.91 -18.35 -21.13
N ALA A 19 66.22 -19.34 -20.29
CA ALA A 19 65.23 -19.93 -19.38
C ALA A 19 64.74 -18.91 -18.33
N VAL A 20 65.64 -18.12 -17.74
CA VAL A 20 65.30 -17.04 -16.81
C VAL A 20 64.49 -15.95 -17.51
N ALA A 21 64.89 -15.54 -18.72
CA ALA A 21 64.15 -14.57 -19.52
C ALA A 21 62.76 -15.08 -19.93
N GLY A 22 62.64 -16.38 -20.23
CA GLY A 22 61.36 -17.04 -20.54
C GLY A 22 60.42 -17.10 -19.35
N VAL A 23 60.92 -17.45 -18.16
CA VAL A 23 60.15 -17.43 -16.91
C VAL A 23 59.73 -16.00 -16.57
N ALA A 24 60.66 -15.05 -16.60
CA ALA A 24 60.36 -13.64 -16.34
C ALA A 24 59.31 -13.08 -17.31
N TYR A 25 59.35 -13.47 -18.59
CA TYR A 25 58.35 -13.05 -19.58
C TYR A 25 56.96 -13.63 -19.26
N VAL A 26 56.85 -14.90 -18.88
CA VAL A 26 55.57 -15.53 -18.52
C VAL A 26 54.99 -14.91 -17.25
N ASP A 27 55.83 -14.70 -16.23
CA ASP A 27 55.43 -14.05 -14.97
C ASP A 27 54.94 -12.61 -15.23
N GLU A 28 55.63 -11.85 -16.09
CA GLU A 28 55.20 -10.50 -16.50
C GLU A 28 53.84 -10.50 -17.22
N GLN A 29 53.55 -11.51 -18.06
CA GLN A 29 52.23 -11.62 -18.71
C GLN A 29 51.13 -11.99 -17.71
N GLN A 30 51.43 -12.83 -16.72
CA GLN A 30 50.49 -13.19 -15.66
C GLN A 30 50.15 -11.98 -14.79
N GLU A 31 51.16 -11.21 -14.38
CA GLU A 31 50.97 -9.99 -13.57
C GLU A 31 50.10 -8.95 -14.31
N LYS A 32 50.36 -8.72 -15.61
CA LYS A 32 49.53 -7.82 -16.44
C LYS A 32 48.08 -8.30 -16.57
N LEU A 33 47.86 -9.60 -16.67
CA LEU A 33 46.52 -10.18 -16.73
C LEU A 33 45.80 -10.04 -15.38
N GLU A 34 46.50 -10.28 -14.27
CA GLU A 34 45.97 -10.10 -12.93
C GLU A 34 45.60 -8.63 -12.67
N GLU A 35 46.51 -7.69 -12.96
CA GLU A 35 46.25 -6.26 -12.88
C GLU A 35 44.99 -5.90 -13.68
N TYR A 36 44.88 -6.35 -14.94
CA TYR A 36 43.70 -6.09 -15.76
C TYR A 36 42.41 -6.66 -15.13
N ASN A 37 42.44 -7.89 -14.63
CA ASN A 37 41.27 -8.52 -14.00
C ASN A 37 40.85 -7.77 -12.72
N ARG A 38 41.80 -7.40 -11.87
CA ARG A 38 41.55 -6.62 -10.65
C ARG A 38 41.01 -5.23 -10.97
N TYR A 39 41.52 -4.61 -12.04
CA TYR A 39 40.98 -3.35 -12.56
C TYR A 39 39.52 -3.50 -13.02
N GLN A 40 39.16 -4.56 -13.75
CA GLN A 40 37.78 -4.80 -14.17
C GLN A 40 36.83 -4.99 -12.98
N ILE A 41 37.26 -5.70 -11.93
CA ILE A 41 36.49 -5.83 -10.69
C ILE A 41 36.26 -4.45 -10.05
N ALA A 42 37.33 -3.67 -9.86
CA ALA A 42 37.24 -2.34 -9.27
C ALA A 42 36.32 -1.40 -10.09
N LEU A 43 36.45 -1.42 -11.42
CA LEU A 43 35.66 -0.61 -12.34
C LEU A 43 34.16 -0.96 -12.30
N THR A 44 33.83 -2.26 -12.27
CA THR A 44 32.43 -2.71 -12.34
C THR A 44 31.74 -2.72 -10.97
N SER A 45 32.51 -2.78 -9.89
CA SER A 45 31.97 -2.70 -8.54
C SER A 45 31.30 -1.35 -8.24
N TYR A 46 30.43 -1.35 -7.23
CA TYR A 46 29.86 -0.15 -6.62
C TYR A 46 30.52 0.14 -5.25
N SER A 47 31.75 -0.35 -5.02
CA SER A 47 32.46 -0.32 -3.74
C SER A 47 33.78 0.43 -3.87
N GLU A 48 33.99 1.44 -3.02
CA GLU A 48 35.29 2.14 -2.97
C GLU A 48 36.39 1.21 -2.44
N GLU A 49 36.04 0.18 -1.67
CA GLU A 49 36.98 -0.80 -1.13
C GLU A 49 37.67 -1.60 -2.23
N GLU A 50 36.98 -1.97 -3.31
CA GLU A 50 37.61 -2.66 -4.46
C GLU A 50 38.63 -1.76 -5.17
N ILE A 51 38.30 -0.47 -5.30
CA ILE A 51 39.23 0.51 -5.86
C ILE A 51 40.44 0.67 -4.95
N ASN A 52 40.23 0.79 -3.63
CA ASN A 52 41.32 0.88 -2.65
C ASN A 52 42.23 -0.35 -2.68
N ARG A 53 41.64 -1.55 -2.79
CA ARG A 53 42.40 -2.79 -2.95
C ARG A 53 43.26 -2.76 -4.21
N PHE A 54 42.68 -2.36 -5.35
CA PHE A 54 43.44 -2.24 -6.59
C PHE A 54 44.59 -1.22 -6.45
N THR A 55 44.33 -0.02 -5.93
CA THR A 55 45.35 1.03 -5.78
C THR A 55 46.46 0.61 -4.81
N SER A 56 46.15 -0.18 -3.79
CA SER A 56 47.14 -0.76 -2.88
C SER A 56 48.03 -1.80 -3.56
N ASP A 57 47.43 -2.67 -4.37
CA ASP A 57 48.14 -3.78 -5.02
C ASP A 57 48.96 -3.30 -6.24
N PHE A 58 48.48 -2.27 -6.95
CA PHE A 58 49.09 -1.73 -8.18
C PHE A 58 49.20 -0.19 -8.17
N PRO A 59 50.01 0.40 -7.28
CA PRO A 59 50.06 1.86 -7.07
C PRO A 59 50.50 2.65 -8.33
N ASP A 60 51.40 2.09 -9.14
CA ASP A 60 51.93 2.74 -10.34
C ASP A 60 51.14 2.37 -11.62
N SER A 61 49.96 1.78 -11.47
CA SER A 61 49.12 1.37 -12.60
C SER A 61 48.71 2.56 -13.47
N LYS A 62 48.67 2.36 -14.80
CA LYS A 62 48.09 3.33 -15.74
C LYS A 62 46.58 3.53 -15.56
N TYR A 63 45.90 2.68 -14.79
CA TYR A 63 44.44 2.74 -14.59
C TYR A 63 44.01 3.67 -13.45
N GLN A 64 44.95 4.24 -12.68
CA GLN A 64 44.62 5.07 -11.51
C GLN A 64 43.68 6.25 -11.85
N ASP A 65 43.96 7.00 -12.92
CA ASP A 65 43.13 8.14 -13.33
C ASP A 65 41.67 7.73 -13.62
N MET A 66 41.47 6.59 -14.27
CA MET A 66 40.13 6.08 -14.56
C MET A 66 39.42 5.62 -13.28
N LEU A 67 40.17 5.01 -12.36
CA LEU A 67 39.64 4.57 -11.08
C LEU A 67 39.28 5.73 -10.15
N ASP A 68 39.98 6.86 -10.22
CA ASP A 68 39.61 8.08 -9.51
C ASP A 68 38.32 8.71 -10.05
N LEU A 69 38.13 8.69 -11.36
CA LEU A 69 36.85 9.07 -11.97
C LEU A 69 35.73 8.15 -11.49
N ARG A 70 35.97 6.84 -11.51
CA ARG A 70 34.99 5.83 -11.05
C ARG A 70 34.65 6.01 -9.57
N ARG A 71 35.65 6.26 -8.72
CA ARG A 71 35.46 6.59 -7.30
C ARG A 71 34.56 7.79 -7.12
N THR A 72 34.77 8.85 -7.90
CA THR A 72 33.93 10.05 -7.87
C THR A 72 32.47 9.73 -8.26
N GLN A 73 32.27 8.89 -9.27
CA GLN A 73 30.92 8.41 -9.65
C GLN A 73 30.26 7.65 -8.50
N ILE A 74 30.94 6.68 -7.88
CA ILE A 74 30.41 5.89 -6.75
C ILE A 74 30.03 6.81 -5.58
N ARG A 75 30.88 7.79 -5.25
CA ARG A 75 30.57 8.80 -4.21
C ARG A 75 29.33 9.60 -4.53
N ASN A 76 29.16 10.02 -5.78
CA ASN A 76 27.99 10.78 -6.20
C ASN A 76 26.70 9.93 -6.11
N ILE A 77 26.75 8.67 -6.50
CA ILE A 77 25.64 7.72 -6.34
C ILE A 77 25.25 7.57 -4.87
N HIS A 78 26.23 7.40 -3.96
CA HIS A 78 25.96 7.32 -2.52
C HIS A 78 25.38 8.62 -1.94
N LYS A 79 25.88 9.79 -2.37
CA LYS A 79 25.32 11.09 -1.95
C LYS A 79 23.88 11.26 -2.41
N GLU A 80 23.56 10.87 -3.64
CA GLU A 80 22.20 10.90 -4.18
C GLU A 80 21.29 9.97 -3.37
N TRP A 81 21.74 8.74 -3.08
CA TRP A 81 21.01 7.81 -2.21
C TRP A 81 20.74 8.38 -0.82
N ASP A 82 21.73 9.02 -0.19
CA ASP A 82 21.59 9.65 1.12
C ASP A 82 20.56 10.78 1.13
N PHE A 83 20.49 11.54 0.02
CA PHE A 83 19.47 12.57 -0.16
C PHE A 83 18.09 11.95 -0.29
N LEU A 84 17.94 10.91 -1.13
CA LEU A 84 16.67 10.20 -1.33
C LEU A 84 16.15 9.60 -0.03
N ARG A 85 17.00 8.98 0.78
CA ARG A 85 16.61 8.43 2.11
C ARG A 85 15.98 9.45 3.05
N LYS A 86 16.26 10.74 2.86
CA LYS A 86 15.75 11.81 3.74
C LYS A 86 14.58 12.56 3.13
N PHE A 87 14.58 12.74 1.81
CA PHE A 87 13.67 13.67 1.13
C PHE A 87 13.00 13.10 -0.12
N GLY A 88 13.38 11.88 -0.53
CA GLY A 88 12.89 11.25 -1.74
C GLY A 88 11.45 10.79 -1.62
N ASN A 89 10.70 10.93 -2.70
CA ASN A 89 9.39 10.32 -2.88
C ASN A 89 9.50 9.04 -3.74
N VAL A 90 8.36 8.37 -3.94
CA VAL A 90 8.27 7.13 -4.73
C VAL A 90 8.86 7.27 -6.13
N GLN A 91 8.58 8.37 -6.83
CA GLN A 91 9.08 8.57 -8.18
C GLN A 91 10.60 8.77 -8.19
N ASP A 92 11.16 9.47 -7.21
CA ASP A 92 12.61 9.68 -7.11
C ASP A 92 13.36 8.34 -6.95
N TYR A 93 12.82 7.42 -6.15
CA TYR A 93 13.36 6.07 -6.00
C TYR A 93 13.26 5.25 -7.29
N ARG A 94 12.14 5.33 -8.01
CA ARG A 94 11.97 4.64 -9.31
C ARG A 94 12.99 5.16 -10.33
N ASP A 95 13.19 6.47 -10.37
CA ASP A 95 14.15 7.09 -11.29
C ASP A 95 15.60 6.73 -10.94
N PHE A 96 15.94 6.67 -9.65
CA PHE A 96 17.25 6.23 -9.19
C PHE A 96 17.53 4.77 -9.58
N ALA A 97 16.60 3.85 -9.31
CA ALA A 97 16.71 2.44 -9.68
C ALA A 97 16.88 2.26 -11.20
N LYS A 98 16.16 3.05 -12.00
CA LYS A 98 16.28 3.04 -13.46
C LYS A 98 17.64 3.55 -13.96
N ARG A 99 18.22 4.57 -13.31
CA ARG A 99 19.55 5.10 -13.63
C ARG A 99 20.66 4.11 -13.27
N TYR A 100 20.51 3.37 -12.17
CA TYR A 100 21.54 2.47 -11.64
C TYR A 100 21.03 1.03 -11.43
N PRO A 101 20.56 0.34 -12.49
CA PRO A 101 19.84 -0.93 -12.36
C PRO A 101 20.68 -2.10 -11.85
N GLN A 102 22.01 -2.00 -11.95
CA GLN A 102 22.95 -3.02 -11.46
C GLN A 102 23.54 -2.65 -10.08
N SER A 103 23.14 -1.52 -9.50
CA SER A 103 23.57 -1.13 -8.17
C SER A 103 22.82 -1.97 -7.12
N PRO A 104 23.50 -2.43 -6.05
CA PRO A 104 22.81 -3.02 -4.90
C PRO A 104 21.72 -2.10 -4.32
N LEU A 105 21.90 -0.78 -4.43
CA LEU A 105 20.94 0.22 -3.96
C LEU A 105 19.64 0.24 -4.79
N SER A 106 19.65 -0.31 -6.01
CA SER A 106 18.43 -0.44 -6.80
C SER A 106 17.44 -1.41 -6.12
N TYR A 107 17.91 -2.50 -5.53
CA TYR A 107 17.06 -3.43 -4.78
C TYR A 107 16.51 -2.80 -3.49
N GLU A 108 17.28 -1.90 -2.88
CA GLU A 108 16.85 -1.14 -1.72
C GLU A 108 15.71 -0.16 -2.07
N CYS A 109 15.69 0.38 -3.30
CA CYS A 109 14.63 1.27 -3.78
C CYS A 109 13.25 0.61 -3.72
N ASP A 110 13.13 -0.65 -4.14
CA ASP A 110 11.85 -1.37 -4.13
C ASP A 110 11.27 -1.46 -2.70
N ARG A 111 12.12 -1.69 -1.71
CA ARG A 111 11.69 -1.73 -0.30
C ARG A 111 11.31 -0.35 0.24
N MET A 112 12.00 0.70 -0.21
CA MET A 112 11.65 2.08 0.15
C MET A 112 10.31 2.46 -0.45
N ILE A 113 10.07 2.12 -1.72
CA ILE A 113 8.79 2.35 -2.41
C ILE A 113 7.64 1.62 -1.68
N ASP A 114 7.80 0.33 -1.37
CA ASP A 114 6.81 -0.43 -0.59
C ASP A 114 6.47 0.25 0.75
N SER A 115 7.48 0.74 1.46
CA SER A 115 7.28 1.41 2.75
C SER A 115 6.60 2.78 2.61
N LEU A 116 6.90 3.53 1.55
CA LEU A 116 6.25 4.81 1.26
C LEU A 116 4.79 4.65 0.83
N ASP A 117 4.52 3.73 -0.10
CA ASP A 117 3.16 3.44 -0.56
C ASP A 117 2.29 2.91 0.60
N TRP A 118 2.88 2.15 1.51
CA TRP A 118 2.20 1.75 2.75
C TRP A 118 1.86 2.93 3.66
N ASN A 119 2.82 3.83 3.91
CA ASN A 119 2.58 5.01 4.73
C ASN A 119 1.48 5.90 4.13
N GLU A 120 1.50 6.10 2.81
CA GLU A 120 0.43 6.83 2.11
C GLU A 120 -0.94 6.15 2.32
N ALA A 121 -1.00 4.83 2.22
CA ALA A 121 -2.24 4.10 2.48
C ALA A 121 -2.73 4.25 3.92
N GLN A 122 -1.80 4.23 4.90
CA GLN A 122 -2.11 4.47 6.31
C GLN A 122 -2.54 5.91 6.63
N GLU A 123 -2.07 6.88 5.86
CA GLU A 123 -2.47 8.29 5.99
C GLU A 123 -3.87 8.51 5.41
N LEU A 124 -4.14 7.97 4.22
CA LEU A 124 -5.45 8.10 3.55
C LEU A 124 -6.56 7.34 4.28
N ARG A 125 -6.25 6.18 4.88
CA ARG A 125 -7.19 5.33 5.64
C ARG A 125 -8.49 5.03 4.90
N SER A 126 -8.41 4.84 3.59
CA SER A 126 -9.55 4.55 2.74
C SER A 126 -9.47 3.14 2.17
N LEU A 127 -10.62 2.62 1.75
CA LEU A 127 -10.69 1.32 1.09
C LEU A 127 -9.83 1.30 -0.18
N ASP A 128 -9.96 2.34 -0.99
CA ASP A 128 -9.26 2.48 -2.27
C ASP A 128 -7.74 2.53 -2.08
N ALA A 129 -7.26 3.20 -1.03
CA ALA A 129 -5.85 3.29 -0.71
C ALA A 129 -5.24 1.92 -0.38
N PHE A 130 -5.87 1.14 0.52
CA PHE A 130 -5.39 -0.20 0.84
C PHE A 130 -5.52 -1.17 -0.34
N VAL A 131 -6.56 -1.04 -1.16
CA VAL A 131 -6.71 -1.83 -2.40
C VAL A 131 -5.59 -1.50 -3.39
N ALA A 132 -5.28 -0.21 -3.57
CA ALA A 132 -4.21 0.23 -4.45
C ALA A 132 -2.85 -0.31 -3.98
N TYR A 133 -2.55 -0.20 -2.68
CA TYR A 133 -1.33 -0.76 -2.08
C TYR A 133 -1.22 -2.28 -2.34
N LEU A 134 -2.27 -3.06 -2.02
CA LEU A 134 -2.27 -4.52 -2.22
C LEU A 134 -2.11 -4.93 -3.69
N LYS A 135 -2.60 -4.11 -4.63
CA LYS A 135 -2.43 -4.33 -6.07
C LYS A 135 -1.01 -4.04 -6.53
N GLN A 136 -0.40 -2.97 -6.02
CA GLN A 136 0.96 -2.55 -6.40
C GLN A 136 2.02 -3.44 -5.75
N HIS A 137 1.76 -3.94 -4.54
CA HIS A 137 2.69 -4.73 -3.73
C HIS A 137 2.08 -6.08 -3.30
N PRO A 138 1.78 -6.99 -4.24
CA PRO A 138 1.13 -8.27 -3.92
C PRO A 138 1.96 -9.18 -3.00
N ASN A 139 3.29 -8.99 -2.99
CA ASN A 139 4.24 -9.67 -2.12
C ASN A 139 5.00 -8.68 -1.22
N GLY A 140 4.44 -7.48 -1.00
CA GLY A 140 5.04 -6.44 -0.16
C GLY A 140 5.10 -6.83 1.32
N ARG A 141 5.87 -6.07 2.08
CA ARG A 141 6.05 -6.30 3.52
C ARG A 141 4.75 -6.15 4.31
N TYR A 142 3.87 -5.24 3.90
CA TYR A 142 2.68 -4.84 4.66
C TYR A 142 1.38 -5.44 4.13
N VAL A 143 1.45 -6.50 3.30
CA VAL A 143 0.25 -7.15 2.72
C VAL A 143 -0.73 -7.64 3.78
N LYS A 144 -0.23 -8.19 4.88
CA LYS A 144 -1.09 -8.71 5.96
C LYS A 144 -1.83 -7.56 6.65
N GLU A 145 -1.09 -6.53 7.04
CA GLU A 145 -1.58 -5.33 7.70
C GLU A 145 -2.58 -4.59 6.81
N ALA A 146 -2.26 -4.39 5.53
CA ALA A 146 -3.16 -3.77 4.57
C ALA A 146 -4.46 -4.55 4.40
N THR A 147 -4.39 -5.88 4.37
CA THR A 147 -5.59 -6.75 4.28
C THR A 147 -6.47 -6.60 5.52
N GLU A 148 -5.86 -6.53 6.70
CA GLU A 148 -6.58 -6.34 7.96
C GLU A 148 -7.24 -4.96 8.06
N GLU A 149 -6.52 -3.88 7.73
CA GLU A 149 -7.07 -2.52 7.73
C GLU A 149 -8.19 -2.36 6.70
N LYS A 150 -8.00 -2.91 5.49
CA LYS A 150 -9.05 -3.00 4.47
C LYS A 150 -10.31 -3.65 5.03
N LYS A 151 -10.20 -4.82 5.67
CA LYS A 151 -11.33 -5.55 6.25
C LYS A 151 -12.02 -4.76 7.38
N LYS A 152 -11.28 -4.01 8.19
CA LYS A 152 -11.86 -3.13 9.23
C LYS A 152 -12.72 -2.03 8.61
N ILE A 153 -12.27 -1.45 7.50
CA ILE A 153 -13.02 -0.40 6.77
C ILE A 153 -14.24 -0.99 6.06
N GLU A 154 -14.11 -2.14 5.39
CA GLU A 154 -15.25 -2.81 4.70
C GLU A 154 -16.41 -3.12 5.66
N ARG A 155 -16.11 -3.36 6.94
CA ARG A 155 -17.12 -3.60 7.99
C ARG A 155 -17.94 -2.36 8.34
N THR A 156 -17.45 -1.16 8.06
CA THR A 156 -18.11 0.11 8.45
C THR A 156 -18.56 0.95 7.25
N VAL A 157 -17.99 0.72 6.08
CA VAL A 157 -18.38 1.39 4.83
C VAL A 157 -19.57 0.67 4.18
N LEU A 158 -20.57 1.46 3.76
CA LEU A 158 -21.70 1.00 2.98
C LEU A 158 -21.31 0.83 1.51
N THR A 159 -21.53 -0.36 0.97
CA THR A 159 -21.41 -0.57 -0.47
C THR A 159 -22.63 -0.02 -1.21
N GLU A 160 -22.51 0.23 -2.51
CA GLU A 160 -23.64 0.69 -3.34
C GLU A 160 -24.82 -0.30 -3.32
N GLY A 161 -24.54 -1.60 -3.34
CA GLY A 161 -25.57 -2.64 -3.25
C GLY A 161 -26.26 -2.67 -1.89
N GLU A 162 -25.50 -2.56 -0.80
CA GLU A 162 -26.07 -2.45 0.56
C GLU A 162 -26.93 -1.19 0.70
N LEU A 163 -26.47 -0.06 0.17
CA LEU A 163 -27.20 1.20 0.17
C LEU A 163 -28.53 1.09 -0.60
N ALA A 164 -28.51 0.50 -1.79
CA ALA A 164 -29.69 0.31 -2.62
C ALA A 164 -30.74 -0.56 -1.91
N GLU A 165 -30.31 -1.66 -1.29
CA GLU A 165 -31.21 -2.60 -0.61
C GLU A 165 -31.83 -1.99 0.65
N VAL A 166 -31.04 -1.30 1.48
CA VAL A 166 -31.56 -0.59 2.65
C VAL A 166 -32.53 0.51 2.22
N ASN A 167 -32.23 1.27 1.16
CA ASN A 167 -33.15 2.29 0.64
C ASN A 167 -34.46 1.68 0.12
N ARG A 168 -34.40 0.55 -0.58
CA ARG A 168 -35.59 -0.18 -1.03
C ARG A 168 -36.51 -0.55 0.13
N ILE A 169 -35.95 -1.04 1.23
CA ILE A 169 -36.71 -1.37 2.45
C ILE A 169 -37.28 -0.12 3.09
N MET A 170 -36.47 0.94 3.23
CA MET A 170 -36.92 2.20 3.83
C MET A 170 -38.04 2.86 3.02
N ASN A 171 -37.99 2.82 1.69
CA ASN A 171 -39.06 3.37 0.85
C ASN A 171 -40.37 2.60 1.03
N ARG A 172 -40.33 1.27 1.09
CA ARG A 172 -41.52 0.45 1.40
C ARG A 172 -42.11 0.77 2.77
N LEU A 173 -41.27 1.01 3.78
CA LEU A 173 -41.74 1.43 5.10
C LEU A 173 -42.39 2.82 5.08
N LYS A 174 -41.82 3.77 4.33
CA LYS A 174 -42.41 5.11 4.13
C LYS A 174 -43.78 5.01 3.46
N GLU A 175 -43.91 4.24 2.39
CA GLU A 175 -45.19 3.99 1.70
C GLU A 175 -46.22 3.33 2.63
N ALA A 176 -45.81 2.35 3.44
CA ALA A 176 -46.72 1.70 4.39
C ALA A 176 -47.24 2.67 5.47
N ILE A 177 -46.39 3.59 5.94
CA ILE A 177 -46.77 4.65 6.89
C ILE A 177 -47.68 5.67 6.20
N ASP A 178 -47.33 6.12 4.99
CA ASP A 178 -48.12 7.10 4.24
C ASP A 178 -49.52 6.58 3.94
N HIS A 179 -49.69 5.30 3.62
CA HIS A 179 -50.98 4.70 3.26
C HIS A 179 -51.79 4.11 4.43
N GLY A 180 -51.29 4.15 5.67
CA GLY A 180 -52.03 3.67 6.85
C GLY A 180 -52.47 2.20 6.77
N LEU A 181 -51.64 1.32 6.17
CA LEU A 181 -51.99 -0.08 5.93
C LEU A 181 -51.77 -0.95 7.18
N SER A 182 -52.78 -1.05 8.05
CA SER A 182 -52.71 -1.92 9.25
C SER A 182 -52.47 -3.41 8.92
N SER A 183 -52.84 -3.87 7.73
CA SER A 183 -52.54 -5.25 7.27
C SER A 183 -51.04 -5.51 7.07
N HIS A 184 -50.25 -4.48 6.78
CA HIS A 184 -48.79 -4.61 6.67
C HIS A 184 -48.13 -4.67 8.06
N TYR A 185 -48.70 -3.99 9.04
CA TYR A 185 -48.26 -4.00 10.44
C TYR A 185 -48.31 -5.40 11.07
N ASP A 186 -49.41 -6.13 10.87
CA ASP A 186 -49.55 -7.50 11.38
C ASP A 186 -48.58 -8.47 10.70
N SER A 187 -48.33 -8.28 9.40
CA SER A 187 -47.37 -9.10 8.65
C SER A 187 -45.92 -8.92 9.11
N LEU A 188 -45.54 -7.72 9.56
CA LEU A 188 -44.21 -7.45 10.10
C LEU A 188 -44.00 -8.13 11.46
N LYS A 189 -45.00 -8.09 12.35
CA LYS A 189 -44.95 -8.81 13.63
C LYS A 189 -44.85 -10.32 13.48
N GLN A 190 -45.61 -10.91 12.55
CA GLN A 190 -45.58 -12.36 12.30
C GLN A 190 -44.21 -12.84 11.81
N ASN A 191 -43.42 -11.96 11.18
CA ASN A 191 -42.05 -12.25 10.74
C ASN A 191 -40.98 -12.01 11.83
N GLY A 192 -41.38 -11.82 13.09
CA GLY A 192 -40.46 -11.69 14.22
C GLY A 192 -39.76 -10.32 14.33
N VAL A 193 -40.32 -9.28 13.70
CA VAL A 193 -39.84 -7.90 13.85
C VAL A 193 -40.22 -7.37 15.23
N VAL A 194 -39.24 -6.93 16.02
CA VAL A 194 -39.50 -6.20 17.27
C VAL A 194 -39.89 -4.77 16.91
N LEU A 195 -41.12 -4.39 17.18
CA LEU A 195 -41.55 -2.99 17.06
C LEU A 195 -41.41 -2.39 18.46
N SER A 196 -40.76 -1.25 18.62
CA SER A 196 -40.83 -0.55 19.90
C SER A 196 -42.31 -0.27 20.15
N ASP A 197 -42.86 -0.78 21.26
CA ASP A 197 -44.28 -0.73 21.65
C ASP A 197 -44.80 0.70 21.91
N SER A 198 -44.45 1.67 21.08
CA SER A 198 -44.95 3.02 21.19
C SER A 198 -46.41 3.02 20.76
N ALA A 199 -47.28 3.51 21.63
CA ALA A 199 -48.65 3.89 21.28
C ALA A 199 -48.68 4.77 20.03
N LEU A 200 -47.60 5.52 19.77
CA LEU A 200 -47.34 6.32 18.58
C LEU A 200 -47.36 5.49 17.28
N MET A 201 -46.80 4.28 17.27
CA MET A 201 -46.83 3.43 16.06
C MET A 201 -48.27 3.01 15.74
N LYS A 202 -48.98 2.46 16.73
CA LYS A 202 -50.40 2.13 16.57
C LYS A 202 -51.22 3.38 16.17
N TYR A 203 -50.95 4.51 16.83
CA TYR A 203 -51.63 5.78 16.58
C TYR A 203 -51.39 6.35 15.17
N LEU A 204 -50.17 6.30 14.63
CA LEU A 204 -49.86 6.77 13.27
C LEU A 204 -50.47 5.86 12.21
N PHE A 205 -50.47 4.54 12.44
CA PHE A 205 -51.10 3.59 11.52
C PHE A 205 -52.63 3.68 11.56
N ASP A 206 -53.23 3.88 12.74
CA ASP A 206 -54.68 3.96 12.93
C ASP A 206 -55.26 5.34 12.54
N ASN A 207 -54.45 6.41 12.58
CA ASN A 207 -54.86 7.77 12.24
C ASN A 207 -54.02 8.30 11.07
N TYR A 208 -54.44 7.95 9.86
CA TYR A 208 -53.91 8.53 8.62
C TYR A 208 -53.84 10.06 8.74
N ARG A 209 -52.63 10.62 8.64
CA ARG A 209 -52.38 12.07 8.61
C ARG A 209 -51.50 12.38 7.41
N SER A 210 -51.86 13.42 6.67
CA SER A 210 -51.07 13.85 5.51
C SER A 210 -49.65 14.19 5.95
N ILE A 211 -48.69 13.41 5.46
CA ILE A 211 -47.28 13.71 5.62
C ILE A 211 -47.00 14.95 4.78
N THR A 212 -46.51 16.01 5.43
CA THR A 212 -46.21 17.29 4.77
C THR A 212 -44.75 17.40 4.37
N ASN A 213 -43.86 16.64 5.02
CA ASN A 213 -42.43 16.62 4.72
C ASN A 213 -41.78 15.27 5.08
N ILE A 214 -40.77 14.86 4.31
CA ILE A 214 -39.94 13.68 4.55
C ILE A 214 -38.47 14.05 4.34
N THR A 215 -37.62 13.76 5.33
CA THR A 215 -36.18 14.04 5.22
C THR A 215 -35.46 12.98 4.37
N GLN A 216 -34.22 13.27 3.97
CA GLN A 216 -33.35 12.25 3.39
C GLN A 216 -33.10 11.11 4.40
N THR A 217 -33.08 9.86 3.92
CA THR A 217 -32.72 8.70 4.73
C THR A 217 -31.23 8.75 5.04
N THR A 218 -30.86 8.71 6.33
CA THR A 218 -29.48 8.49 6.76
C THR A 218 -29.26 7.02 7.04
N ILE A 219 -28.19 6.42 6.52
CA ILE A 219 -27.89 4.99 6.70
C ILE A 219 -26.48 4.85 7.28
N ARG A 220 -26.33 4.01 8.30
CA ARG A 220 -25.04 3.67 8.91
C ARG A 220 -24.90 2.17 9.00
N LYS A 221 -23.75 1.65 8.55
CA LYS A 221 -23.35 0.25 8.78
C LYS A 221 -22.55 0.16 10.07
N LYS A 222 -22.91 -0.79 10.92
CA LYS A 222 -22.25 -1.06 12.20
C LYS A 222 -21.80 -2.51 12.22
N TYR A 223 -20.64 -2.77 12.80
CA TYR A 223 -20.14 -4.11 13.06
C TYR A 223 -19.90 -4.25 14.56
N ILE A 224 -20.77 -4.98 15.25
CA ILE A 224 -20.81 -5.09 16.72
C ILE A 224 -20.92 -6.56 17.07
N ASN A 225 -20.06 -7.07 17.96
CA ASN A 225 -20.06 -8.46 18.43
C ASN A 225 -20.12 -9.48 17.28
N GLU A 226 -19.26 -9.29 16.27
CA GLU A 226 -19.18 -10.11 15.06
C GLU A 226 -20.40 -10.09 14.12
N VAL A 227 -21.38 -9.20 14.39
CA VAL A 227 -22.59 -9.06 13.59
C VAL A 227 -22.59 -7.73 12.84
N THR A 228 -22.93 -7.77 11.55
CA THR A 228 -23.23 -6.57 10.74
C THR A 228 -24.68 -6.15 10.94
N LEU A 229 -24.87 -4.87 11.25
CA LEU A 229 -26.16 -4.23 11.39
C LEU A 229 -26.21 -2.98 10.51
N TYR A 230 -27.39 -2.67 9.97
CA TYR A 230 -27.66 -1.40 9.32
C TYR A 230 -28.66 -0.61 10.14
N GLU A 231 -28.33 0.63 10.45
CA GLU A 231 -29.22 1.59 11.09
C GLU A 231 -29.63 2.62 10.05
N ALA A 232 -30.90 2.62 9.68
CA ALA A 232 -31.47 3.56 8.75
C ALA A 232 -32.45 4.47 9.49
N SER A 233 -32.31 5.78 9.32
CA SER A 233 -33.19 6.77 9.97
C SER A 233 -33.75 7.76 8.97
N VAL A 234 -35.01 8.13 9.16
CA VAL A 234 -35.72 9.14 8.37
C VAL A 234 -36.65 9.95 9.27
N GLY A 235 -36.75 11.25 9.02
CA GLY A 235 -37.71 12.15 9.64
C GLY A 235 -38.96 12.33 8.79
N PHE A 236 -40.11 12.44 9.44
CA PHE A 236 -41.40 12.77 8.87
C PHE A 236 -41.99 13.96 9.62
N THR A 237 -42.68 14.85 8.92
CA THR A 237 -43.53 15.87 9.53
C THR A 237 -44.96 15.62 9.10
N TYR A 238 -45.90 15.61 10.04
CA TYR A 238 -47.34 15.55 9.74
C TYR A 238 -48.10 16.71 10.36
N ALA A 239 -49.26 17.01 9.78
CA ALA A 239 -50.20 17.99 10.28
C ALA A 239 -51.14 17.37 11.33
N GLU A 240 -51.03 17.79 12.59
CA GLU A 240 -51.95 17.43 13.67
C GLU A 240 -53.10 18.44 13.74
N HIS A 241 -54.30 18.03 13.33
CA HIS A 241 -55.51 18.82 13.50
C HIS A 241 -56.00 18.75 14.96
N GLN A 242 -55.92 19.88 15.66
CA GLN A 242 -56.58 20.11 16.94
C GLN A 242 -57.82 21.00 16.72
N ALA A 243 -58.72 21.08 17.71
CA ALA A 243 -60.03 21.71 17.60
C ALA A 243 -60.03 23.06 16.85
N ASP A 244 -59.01 23.89 17.06
CA ASP A 244 -58.91 25.23 16.46
C ASP A 244 -57.57 25.51 15.73
N SER A 245 -56.67 24.52 15.57
CA SER A 245 -55.37 24.76 14.89
C SER A 245 -54.76 23.51 14.26
N ILE A 246 -53.86 23.73 13.29
CA ILE A 246 -53.03 22.68 12.70
C ILE A 246 -51.60 22.89 13.22
N GLN A 247 -51.09 21.90 13.95
CA GLN A 247 -49.72 21.93 14.48
C GLN A 247 -48.85 20.92 13.70
N PRO A 248 -47.65 21.33 13.24
CA PRO A 248 -46.71 20.38 12.68
C PRO A 248 -46.13 19.50 13.80
N VAL A 249 -45.99 18.21 13.52
CA VAL A 249 -45.36 17.27 14.43
C VAL A 249 -44.29 16.48 13.69
N ASP A 250 -43.08 16.58 14.19
CA ASP A 250 -41.93 15.85 13.66
C ASP A 250 -41.83 14.47 14.32
N ILE A 251 -41.47 13.47 13.53
CA ILE A 251 -41.22 12.11 13.98
C ILE A 251 -39.98 11.58 13.29
N SER A 252 -39.10 10.92 14.05
CA SER A 252 -38.03 10.10 13.50
C SER A 252 -38.40 8.62 13.52
N LEU A 253 -38.25 7.94 12.39
CA LEU A 253 -38.26 6.49 12.25
C LEU A 253 -36.83 5.99 12.15
N THR A 254 -36.43 5.12 13.05
CA THR A 254 -35.14 4.42 13.02
C THR A 254 -35.39 2.91 12.90
N THR A 255 -34.84 2.33 11.84
CA THR A 255 -34.94 0.90 11.52
C THR A 255 -33.57 0.25 11.67
N ILE A 256 -33.51 -0.87 12.39
CA ILE A 256 -32.32 -1.71 12.52
C ILE A 256 -32.51 -2.98 11.70
N LEU A 257 -31.60 -3.23 10.76
CA LEU A 257 -31.56 -4.40 9.88
C LEU A 257 -30.35 -5.27 10.22
N ASN A 258 -30.48 -6.60 10.07
CA ASN A 258 -29.32 -7.51 10.13
C ASN A 258 -28.57 -7.59 8.78
N SER A 259 -27.53 -8.43 8.72
CA SER A 259 -26.73 -8.69 7.51
C SER A 259 -27.56 -9.17 6.30
N ASP A 260 -28.69 -9.83 6.53
CA ASP A 260 -29.59 -10.35 5.48
C ASP A 260 -30.70 -9.35 5.14
N PHE A 261 -30.56 -8.10 5.57
CA PHE A 261 -31.53 -7.02 5.40
C PHE A 261 -32.92 -7.31 5.98
N ARG A 262 -33.00 -8.19 6.98
CA ARG A 262 -34.23 -8.42 7.75
C ARG A 262 -34.33 -7.41 8.88
N ILE A 263 -35.51 -6.83 9.04
CA ILE A 263 -35.80 -5.87 10.11
C ILE A 263 -35.72 -6.60 11.46
N LYS A 264 -34.86 -6.11 12.34
CA LYS A 264 -34.73 -6.57 13.72
C LYS A 264 -35.51 -5.70 14.67
N ASN A 265 -35.46 -4.38 14.45
CA ASN A 265 -36.11 -3.40 15.31
C ASN A 265 -36.60 -2.20 14.51
N ILE A 266 -37.74 -1.64 14.91
CA ILE A 266 -38.22 -0.34 14.44
C ILE A 266 -38.56 0.54 15.65
N VAL A 267 -38.00 1.74 15.67
CA VAL A 267 -38.23 2.75 16.72
C VAL A 267 -38.82 4.00 16.09
N LEU A 268 -39.91 4.50 16.67
CA LEU A 268 -40.50 5.80 16.33
C LEU A 268 -40.35 6.74 17.51
N ARG A 269 -39.93 7.98 17.25
CA ARG A 269 -39.83 9.04 18.28
C ARG A 269 -40.45 10.32 17.74
N ARG A 270 -41.26 10.98 18.56
CA ARG A 270 -41.73 12.37 18.36
C ARG A 270 -40.66 13.33 18.88
#